data_AF-A0ABC9UB55-F1
#
_entry.id   AF-A0ABC9UB55-F1
#
_cell.length_a   1.000
_cell.length_b   1.000
_cell.length_c   1.000
_cell.angle_alpha   90.00
_cell.angle_beta   90.00
_cell.angle_gamma   90.00
#
_symmetry.space_group_name_H-M   'P 1'
#
loop_
_entity.id
_entity.type
_entity.pdbx_description
1 polymer ?
#
loop_
_entity_poly.entity_id
_entity_poly.type
_entity_poly.pdbx_seq_one_letter_code
_entity_poly.pdbx_strand_id
1 'polypeptide(L)'
;MAPRLKTHDNRNVMNYLKDKSYNKRTPKKVKAVVESVTDKDKFHNAKGGNSLYLFEALKRVPDLTNTEVGKCINDFRLEILLNQLRGKLEHNEIKYIHSNRYDSDGFVNIQFLKYYSSDFEGFELLGSTSIKNYGKAARDASKLLEMKINVPVLDDSIKQYLDDLIKKGIDKKLIIDYLKKKKT
;
A
#
# COMPACT_ATOMS: atom_id res chain seq x y z
N MET A 1 4.97 17.39 -25.73
CA MET A 1 4.22 17.30 -24.45
C MET A 1 4.54 15.98 -23.79
N ALA A 2 4.98 15.98 -22.54
CA ALA A 2 5.14 14.74 -21.77
C ALA A 2 3.77 14.07 -21.60
N PRO A 3 3.64 12.75 -21.79
CA PRO A 3 2.35 12.07 -21.64
C PRO A 3 1.83 12.25 -20.21
N ARG A 4 0.53 12.56 -20.08
CA ARG A 4 -0.13 12.69 -18.76
C ARG A 4 0.06 11.39 -17.97
N LEU A 5 0.67 11.47 -16.79
CA LEU A 5 0.76 10.35 -15.86
C LEU A 5 -0.65 9.88 -15.51
N LYS A 6 -0.98 8.61 -15.81
CA LYS A 6 -2.22 8.00 -15.32
C LYS A 6 -2.11 7.91 -13.78
N THR A 7 -2.98 8.63 -13.08
CA THR A 7 -3.00 8.72 -11.60
C THR A 7 -4.44 8.66 -11.07
N HIS A 8 -4.60 8.39 -9.78
CA HIS A 8 -5.86 8.44 -9.03
C HIS A 8 -5.52 8.62 -7.53
N ASP A 9 -6.24 9.51 -6.86
CA ASP A 9 -6.15 9.68 -5.40
C ASP A 9 -6.77 8.47 -4.71
N ASN A 10 -5.99 7.81 -3.86
CA ASN A 10 -6.34 6.61 -3.14
C ASN A 10 -6.39 6.83 -1.61
N ARG A 11 -6.30 8.08 -1.12
CA ARG A 11 -6.24 8.38 0.32
C ARG A 11 -7.43 7.83 1.11
N ASN A 12 -8.64 7.85 0.54
CA ASN A 12 -9.83 7.30 1.19
C ASN A 12 -9.72 5.79 1.39
N VAL A 13 -9.33 5.07 0.34
CA VAL A 13 -9.12 3.62 0.37
C VAL A 13 -7.94 3.28 1.28
N MET A 14 -6.83 4.02 1.19
CA MET A 14 -5.65 3.88 2.02
C MET A 14 -6.01 3.98 3.52
N ASN A 15 -6.75 5.01 3.91
CA ASN A 15 -7.22 5.20 5.27
C ASN A 15 -8.14 4.07 5.72
N TYR A 16 -9.05 3.63 4.84
CA TYR A 16 -9.91 2.48 5.12
C TYR A 16 -9.09 1.19 5.30
N LEU A 17 -7.97 1.00 4.58
CA LEU A 17 -7.16 -0.21 4.63
C LEU A 17 -6.03 -0.21 5.68
N LYS A 18 -5.75 0.92 6.35
CA LYS A 18 -4.59 1.13 7.24
C LYS A 18 -4.35 0.01 8.27
N ASP A 19 -5.39 -0.47 8.94
CA ASP A 19 -5.28 -1.51 9.98
C ASP A 19 -5.68 -2.92 9.49
N LYS A 20 -5.92 -3.06 8.19
CA LYS A 20 -6.33 -4.31 7.56
C LYS A 20 -5.12 -5.09 7.05
N SER A 21 -5.28 -6.40 7.00
CA SER A 21 -4.30 -7.36 6.49
C SER A 21 -5.02 -8.28 5.53
N TYR A 22 -4.46 -8.43 4.33
CA TYR A 22 -5.04 -9.25 3.26
C TYR A 22 -5.45 -10.64 3.78
N ASN A 23 -4.62 -11.31 4.59
CA ASN A 23 -4.88 -12.69 5.01
C ASN A 23 -5.79 -12.82 6.25
N LYS A 24 -5.83 -11.84 7.16
CA LYS A 24 -6.50 -12.02 8.47
C LYS A 24 -7.67 -11.05 8.75
N ARG A 25 -7.62 -9.82 8.25
CA ARG A 25 -8.49 -8.71 8.71
C ARG A 25 -9.22 -7.96 7.60
N THR A 26 -9.08 -8.40 6.35
CA THR A 26 -9.72 -7.78 5.19
C THR A 26 -11.08 -8.42 4.91
N PRO A 27 -12.18 -7.64 4.84
CA PRO A 27 -13.51 -8.16 4.50
C PRO A 27 -13.54 -8.86 3.15
N LYS A 28 -14.36 -9.92 3.00
CA LYS A 28 -14.51 -10.68 1.74
C LYS A 28 -14.81 -9.78 0.54
N LYS A 29 -15.68 -8.76 0.72
CA LYS A 29 -16.03 -7.80 -0.34
C LYS A 29 -14.84 -7.00 -0.88
N VAL A 30 -13.84 -6.74 -0.04
CA VAL A 30 -12.61 -6.02 -0.42
C VAL A 30 -11.69 -6.96 -1.18
N LYS A 31 -11.49 -8.19 -0.66
CA LYS A 31 -10.68 -9.22 -1.35
C LYS A 31 -11.21 -9.50 -2.75
N ALA A 32 -12.52 -9.67 -2.89
CA ALA A 32 -13.15 -9.91 -4.18
C ALA A 32 -12.87 -8.80 -5.21
N VAL A 33 -12.82 -7.53 -4.78
CA VAL A 33 -12.42 -6.43 -5.69
C VAL A 33 -10.97 -6.57 -6.10
N VAL A 34 -10.05 -6.78 -5.15
CA VAL A 34 -8.62 -6.92 -5.44
C VAL A 34 -8.37 -8.12 -6.36
N GLU A 35 -9.03 -9.24 -6.11
CA GLU A 35 -8.95 -10.46 -6.93
C GLU A 35 -9.53 -10.24 -8.33
N SER A 36 -10.66 -9.53 -8.45
CA SER A 36 -11.28 -9.26 -9.76
C SER A 36 -10.41 -8.43 -10.71
N VAL A 37 -9.50 -7.63 -10.17
CA VAL A 37 -8.58 -6.80 -10.97
C VAL A 37 -7.17 -7.40 -11.10
N THR A 38 -6.88 -8.48 -10.37
CA THR A 38 -5.59 -9.21 -10.41
C THR A 38 -5.75 -10.60 -11.02
N ASP A 39 -6.52 -10.65 -12.11
CA ASP A 39 -6.86 -11.88 -12.80
C ASP A 39 -5.62 -12.61 -13.37
N LYS A 40 -5.74 -13.93 -13.46
CA LYS A 40 -4.64 -14.88 -13.73
C LYS A 40 -3.94 -14.60 -15.07
N ASP A 41 -4.67 -14.22 -16.10
CA ASP A 41 -4.11 -14.07 -17.47
C ASP A 41 -3.17 -12.87 -17.61
N LYS A 42 -3.43 -11.78 -16.88
CA LYS A 42 -2.64 -10.54 -16.98
C LYS A 42 -1.48 -10.45 -15.98
N PHE A 43 -1.51 -11.29 -14.96
CA PHE A 43 -0.56 -11.26 -13.85
C PHE A 43 0.17 -12.59 -13.62
N HIS A 44 -0.13 -13.66 -14.38
CA HIS A 44 0.41 -15.01 -14.20
C HIS A 44 0.27 -15.49 -12.73
N ASN A 45 -0.93 -15.36 -12.19
CA ASN A 45 -1.21 -15.50 -10.75
C ASN A 45 -1.30 -16.98 -10.31
N ALA A 46 -0.15 -17.62 -10.08
CA ALA A 46 -0.12 -19.03 -9.68
C ALA A 46 -0.51 -19.29 -8.21
N LYS A 47 -0.38 -18.31 -7.30
CA LYS A 47 -0.55 -18.53 -5.84
C LYS A 47 -1.07 -17.31 -5.04
N GLY A 48 -1.86 -16.42 -5.62
CA GLY A 48 -2.49 -15.28 -4.89
C GLY A 48 -1.55 -14.17 -4.42
N GLY A 49 -0.23 -14.31 -4.60
CA GLY A 49 0.77 -13.30 -4.25
C GLY A 49 0.58 -11.96 -4.97
N ASN A 50 0.02 -11.98 -6.18
CA ASN A 50 -0.22 -10.75 -6.95
C ASN A 50 -1.34 -9.89 -6.35
N SER A 51 -2.37 -10.52 -5.79
CA SER A 51 -3.46 -9.82 -5.09
C SER A 51 -2.95 -9.22 -3.78
N LEU A 52 -2.03 -9.90 -3.09
CA LEU A 52 -1.36 -9.36 -1.90
C LEU A 52 -0.52 -8.11 -2.23
N TYR A 53 0.25 -8.13 -3.32
CA TYR A 53 1.03 -6.99 -3.77
C TYR A 53 0.16 -5.78 -4.11
N LEU A 54 -0.94 -6.02 -4.82
CA LEU A 54 -1.91 -4.97 -5.12
C LEU A 54 -2.53 -4.39 -3.85
N PHE A 55 -2.92 -5.26 -2.91
CA PHE A 55 -3.48 -4.84 -1.64
C PHE A 55 -2.50 -3.95 -0.85
N GLU A 56 -1.22 -4.28 -0.85
CA GLU A 56 -0.21 -3.48 -0.16
C GLU A 56 -0.03 -2.10 -0.80
N ALA A 57 -0.04 -2.04 -2.14
CA ALA A 57 -0.01 -0.76 -2.86
C ALA A 57 -1.22 0.13 -2.52
N LEU A 58 -2.43 -0.43 -2.53
CA LEU A 58 -3.66 0.28 -2.13
C LEU A 58 -3.62 0.77 -0.67
N LYS A 59 -2.85 0.12 0.18
CA LYS A 59 -2.73 0.45 1.60
C LYS A 59 -1.68 1.53 1.89
N ARG A 60 -0.70 1.74 1.01
CA ARG A 60 0.45 2.64 1.26
C ARG A 60 0.59 3.80 0.29
N VAL A 61 0.10 3.67 -0.94
CA VAL A 61 0.34 4.64 -2.01
C VAL A 61 -0.83 5.63 -2.07
N PRO A 62 -0.62 6.93 -1.77
CA PRO A 62 -1.69 7.93 -1.83
C PRO A 62 -2.05 8.28 -3.27
N ASP A 63 -1.08 8.42 -4.16
CA ASP A 63 -1.26 8.78 -5.57
C ASP A 63 -0.87 7.60 -6.46
N LEU A 64 -1.86 6.91 -7.04
CA LEU A 64 -1.68 5.65 -7.77
C LEU A 64 -1.09 5.85 -9.18
N THR A 65 0.12 6.38 -9.24
CA THR A 65 0.96 6.37 -10.44
C THR A 65 1.60 4.99 -10.62
N ASN A 66 2.01 4.68 -11.85
CA ASN A 66 2.72 3.41 -12.11
C ASN A 66 4.03 3.33 -11.31
N THR A 67 4.77 4.43 -11.20
CA THR A 67 6.05 4.51 -10.50
C THR A 67 5.89 4.21 -9.01
N GLU A 68 4.99 4.91 -8.33
CA GLU A 68 4.80 4.75 -6.89
C GLU A 68 4.25 3.35 -6.53
N VAL A 69 3.33 2.83 -7.35
CA VAL A 69 2.84 1.45 -7.19
C VAL A 69 3.98 0.44 -7.38
N GLY A 70 4.82 0.62 -8.40
CA GLY A 70 5.97 -0.24 -8.66
C GLY A 70 6.98 -0.25 -7.51
N LYS A 71 7.37 0.94 -7.03
CA LYS A 71 8.27 1.10 -5.88
C LYS A 71 7.72 0.42 -4.63
N CYS A 72 6.46 0.69 -4.29
CA CYS A 72 5.82 0.08 -3.13
C CYS A 72 5.80 -1.46 -3.20
N ILE A 73 5.50 -2.03 -4.37
CA ILE A 73 5.45 -3.50 -4.52
C ILE A 73 6.86 -4.10 -4.45
N ASN A 74 7.85 -3.50 -5.12
CA ASN A 74 9.22 -3.98 -5.05
C ASN A 74 9.78 -3.92 -3.63
N ASP A 75 9.54 -2.83 -2.89
CA ASP A 75 9.90 -2.71 -1.48
C ASP A 75 9.24 -3.81 -0.63
N PHE A 76 7.94 -4.04 -0.82
CA PHE A 76 7.23 -5.08 -0.09
C PHE A 76 7.75 -6.49 -0.41
N ARG A 77 8.08 -6.77 -1.68
CA ARG A 77 8.69 -8.05 -2.07
C ARG A 77 10.06 -8.23 -1.42
N LEU A 78 10.88 -7.19 -1.35
CA LEU A 78 12.18 -7.22 -0.67
C LEU A 78 12.03 -7.52 0.82
N GLU A 79 11.06 -6.90 1.49
CA GLU A 79 10.74 -7.19 2.89
C GLU A 79 10.31 -8.64 3.11
N ILE A 80 9.59 -9.27 2.18
CA ILE A 80 9.27 -10.69 2.26
C ILE A 80 10.55 -11.55 2.24
N LEU A 81 11.49 -11.25 1.35
CA LEU A 81 12.76 -11.98 1.25
C LEU A 81 13.61 -11.80 2.51
N LEU A 82 13.71 -10.57 3.03
CA LEU A 82 14.41 -10.29 4.29
C LEU A 82 13.82 -11.09 5.44
N ASN A 83 12.50 -11.19 5.51
CA ASN A 83 11.83 -11.98 6.54
C ASN A 83 12.13 -13.49 6.44
N GLN A 84 12.40 -14.01 5.23
CA GLN A 84 12.83 -15.41 5.04
C GLN A 84 14.26 -15.65 5.57
N LEU A 85 15.10 -14.61 5.59
CA LEU A 85 16.45 -14.67 6.14
C LEU A 85 16.52 -14.50 7.65
N ARG A 86 15.45 -14.02 8.32
CA ARG A 86 15.50 -13.68 9.76
C ARG A 86 15.89 -14.84 10.68
N GLY A 87 15.74 -16.09 10.24
CA GLY A 87 16.20 -17.27 10.97
C GLY A 87 17.59 -17.79 10.57
N LYS A 88 18.19 -17.20 9.52
CA LYS A 88 19.50 -17.58 8.97
C LYS A 88 20.59 -16.54 9.25
N LEU A 89 20.21 -15.30 9.56
CA LEU A 89 21.10 -14.18 9.82
C LEU A 89 21.06 -13.76 11.28
N GLU A 90 22.19 -13.25 11.77
CA GLU A 90 22.28 -12.64 13.08
C GLU A 90 21.49 -11.31 13.14
N HIS A 91 21.12 -10.89 14.36
CA HIS A 91 20.30 -9.69 14.55
C HIS A 91 21.00 -8.39 14.07
N ASN A 92 22.31 -8.31 14.27
CA ASN A 92 23.17 -7.22 13.78
C ASN A 92 23.17 -7.14 12.24
N GLU A 93 23.19 -8.26 11.53
CA GLU A 93 23.15 -8.34 10.06
C GLU A 93 21.80 -7.86 9.54
N ILE A 94 20.69 -8.31 10.14
CA ILE A 94 19.35 -7.84 9.79
C ILE A 94 19.23 -6.33 10.00
N LYS A 95 19.73 -5.82 11.12
CA LYS A 95 19.73 -4.38 11.44
C LYS A 95 20.61 -3.59 10.45
N TYR A 96 21.77 -4.12 10.10
CA TYR A 96 22.66 -3.55 9.10
C TYR A 96 21.96 -3.50 7.74
N ILE A 97 21.32 -4.58 7.32
CA ILE A 97 20.60 -4.62 6.05
C ILE A 97 19.50 -3.57 6.03
N HIS A 98 18.63 -3.51 7.03
CA HIS A 98 17.56 -2.49 7.09
C HIS A 98 18.10 -1.06 7.07
N SER A 99 19.27 -0.80 7.68
CA SER A 99 19.86 0.54 7.74
C SER A 99 20.56 0.96 6.44
N ASN A 100 20.91 -0.02 5.58
CA ASN A 100 21.69 0.19 4.36
C ASN A 100 20.86 -0.05 3.08
N ARG A 101 19.53 -0.09 3.16
CA ARG A 101 18.67 -0.11 1.97
C ARG A 101 18.60 1.29 1.37
N TYR A 102 19.44 1.57 0.38
CA TYR A 102 19.61 2.90 -0.20
C TYR A 102 18.72 3.19 -1.41
N ASP A 103 18.19 2.15 -2.07
CA ASP A 103 17.51 2.31 -3.35
C ASP A 103 15.97 2.22 -3.21
N SER A 104 15.30 3.32 -3.54
CA SER A 104 13.83 3.41 -3.53
C SER A 104 13.16 2.57 -4.62
N ASP A 105 13.86 2.26 -5.71
CA ASP A 105 13.39 1.41 -6.80
C ASP A 105 13.74 -0.08 -6.57
N GLY A 106 14.68 -0.34 -5.66
CA GLY A 106 14.98 -1.65 -5.10
C GLY A 106 16.05 -2.46 -5.82
N PHE A 107 16.66 -1.94 -6.89
CA PHE A 107 17.68 -2.64 -7.67
C PHE A 107 18.94 -2.92 -6.84
N VAL A 108 19.50 -1.89 -6.21
CA VAL A 108 20.69 -2.05 -5.35
C VAL A 108 20.38 -2.97 -4.16
N ASN A 109 19.15 -2.87 -3.63
CA ASN A 109 18.71 -3.72 -2.51
C ASN A 109 18.65 -5.21 -2.89
N ILE A 110 18.27 -5.57 -4.13
CA ILE A 110 18.32 -6.96 -4.60
C ILE A 110 19.76 -7.46 -4.66
N GLN A 111 20.67 -6.69 -5.26
CA GLN A 111 22.07 -7.10 -5.39
C GLN A 111 22.70 -7.30 -4.01
N PHE A 112 22.36 -6.41 -3.08
CA PHE A 112 22.76 -6.52 -1.69
C PHE A 112 22.19 -7.78 -1.03
N LEU A 113 20.92 -8.12 -1.23
CA LEU A 113 20.35 -9.39 -0.73
C LEU A 113 21.01 -10.64 -1.31
N LYS A 114 21.34 -10.62 -2.60
CA LYS A 114 22.03 -11.73 -3.29
C LYS A 114 23.42 -11.99 -2.70
N TYR A 115 24.09 -10.96 -2.20
CA TYR A 115 25.37 -11.11 -1.48
C TYR A 115 25.23 -11.93 -0.20
N TYR A 116 24.11 -11.79 0.54
CA TYR A 116 23.88 -12.53 1.78
C TYR A 116 23.31 -13.94 1.58
N SER A 117 22.68 -14.24 0.44
CA SER A 117 22.14 -15.58 0.17
C SER A 117 21.93 -15.85 -1.32
N SER A 118 22.46 -16.99 -1.79
CA SER A 118 22.23 -17.51 -3.14
C SER A 118 20.77 -17.90 -3.40
N ASP A 119 19.95 -18.08 -2.34
CA ASP A 119 18.51 -18.35 -2.46
C ASP A 119 17.77 -17.27 -3.27
N PHE A 120 18.36 -16.08 -3.42
CA PHE A 120 17.79 -14.95 -4.15
C PHE A 120 18.39 -14.70 -5.53
N GLU A 121 19.31 -15.52 -6.05
CA GLU A 121 19.94 -15.28 -7.37
C GLU A 121 18.92 -15.07 -8.49
N GLY A 122 17.84 -15.86 -8.50
CA GLY A 122 16.73 -15.76 -9.46
C GLY A 122 15.71 -14.66 -9.17
N PHE A 123 15.88 -13.86 -8.13
CA PHE A 123 14.94 -12.79 -7.82
C PHE A 123 15.22 -11.53 -8.64
N GLU A 124 14.16 -11.01 -9.27
CA GLU A 124 14.17 -9.81 -10.10
C GLU A 124 13.07 -8.83 -9.68
N LEU A 125 13.31 -7.53 -9.90
CA LEU A 125 12.28 -6.50 -9.75
C LEU A 125 11.14 -6.73 -10.74
N LEU A 126 9.98 -6.12 -10.46
CA LEU A 126 8.90 -6.10 -11.44
C LEU A 126 9.35 -5.39 -12.72
N GLY A 127 9.20 -6.08 -13.85
CA GLY A 127 9.39 -5.47 -15.17
C GLY A 127 8.36 -4.38 -15.47
N SER A 128 8.68 -3.53 -16.45
CA SER A 128 7.87 -2.36 -16.82
C SER A 128 6.40 -2.71 -17.18
N THR A 129 6.18 -3.85 -17.85
CA THR A 129 4.83 -4.35 -18.17
C THR A 129 4.05 -4.69 -16.91
N SER A 130 4.66 -5.41 -15.97
CA SER A 130 4.03 -5.77 -14.70
C SER A 130 3.69 -4.52 -13.89
N ILE A 131 4.60 -3.55 -13.81
CA ILE A 131 4.35 -2.26 -13.14
C ILE A 131 3.16 -1.52 -13.76
N LYS A 132 3.06 -1.48 -15.09
CA LYS A 132 1.90 -0.89 -15.79
C LYS A 132 0.60 -1.62 -15.47
N ASN A 133 0.63 -2.95 -15.42
CA ASN A 133 -0.53 -3.77 -15.08
C ASN A 133 -0.98 -3.51 -13.64
N TYR A 134 -0.06 -3.52 -12.67
CA TYR A 134 -0.37 -3.20 -11.27
C TYR A 134 -0.87 -1.78 -11.09
N GLY A 135 -0.25 -0.79 -11.74
CA GLY A 135 -0.73 0.59 -11.69
C GLY A 135 -2.16 0.72 -12.22
N LYS A 136 -2.50 0.03 -13.33
CA LYS A 136 -3.88 -0.01 -13.84
C LYS A 136 -4.82 -0.67 -12.84
N ALA A 137 -4.48 -1.87 -12.37
CA ALA A 137 -5.31 -2.61 -11.42
C ALA A 137 -5.52 -1.84 -10.10
N ALA A 138 -4.52 -1.10 -9.62
CA ALA A 138 -4.64 -0.29 -8.41
C ALA A 138 -5.66 0.83 -8.59
N ARG A 139 -5.58 1.55 -9.71
CA ARG A 139 -6.55 2.61 -10.03
C ARG A 139 -7.97 2.05 -10.17
N ASP A 140 -8.12 0.89 -10.81
CA ASP A 140 -9.43 0.25 -11.00
C ASP A 140 -9.99 -0.28 -9.67
N ALA A 141 -9.18 -0.95 -8.85
CA ALA A 141 -9.58 -1.42 -7.53
C ALA A 141 -9.92 -0.27 -6.58
N SER A 142 -9.12 0.80 -6.55
CA SER A 142 -9.39 1.96 -5.68
C SER A 142 -10.78 2.52 -5.96
N LYS A 143 -11.11 2.80 -7.23
CA LYS A 143 -12.45 3.27 -7.63
C LYS A 143 -13.57 2.32 -7.19
N LEU A 144 -13.40 1.02 -7.44
CA LEU A 144 -14.38 0.00 -7.05
C LEU A 144 -14.53 -0.13 -5.54
N LEU A 145 -13.46 0.09 -4.78
CA LEU A 145 -13.48 0.08 -3.32
C LEU A 145 -14.14 1.35 -2.79
N GLU A 146 -13.86 2.53 -3.34
CA GLU A 146 -14.51 3.78 -2.94
C GLU A 146 -16.04 3.66 -3.02
N MET A 147 -16.57 3.05 -4.09
CA MET A 147 -18.01 2.79 -4.22
C MET A 147 -18.59 1.85 -3.15
N LYS A 148 -17.74 1.04 -2.50
CA LYS A 148 -18.13 0.01 -1.52
C LYS A 148 -17.76 0.35 -0.08
N ILE A 149 -16.94 1.37 0.11
CA ILE A 149 -16.61 1.92 1.41
C ILE A 149 -17.67 2.96 1.73
N ASN A 150 -18.61 2.61 2.60
CA ASN A 150 -19.38 3.62 3.31
C ASN A 150 -18.42 4.28 4.30
N VAL A 151 -17.66 5.27 3.85
CA VAL A 151 -17.06 6.23 4.77
C VAL A 151 -18.25 7.03 5.30
N PRO A 152 -18.54 7.05 6.60
CA PRO A 152 -19.44 8.05 7.14
C PRO A 152 -18.81 9.40 6.84
N VAL A 153 -19.29 10.05 5.78
CA VAL A 153 -18.92 11.42 5.48
C VAL A 153 -19.67 12.24 6.51
N LEU A 154 -18.96 13.05 7.28
CA LEU A 154 -19.62 14.05 8.13
C LEU A 154 -20.47 14.91 7.21
N ASP A 155 -21.74 15.10 7.56
CA ASP A 155 -22.61 16.04 6.86
C ASP A 155 -21.92 17.40 6.78
N ASP A 156 -22.13 18.12 5.67
CA ASP A 156 -21.45 19.40 5.44
C ASP A 156 -21.77 20.43 6.52
N SER A 157 -22.94 20.33 7.15
CA SER A 157 -23.32 21.10 8.34
C SER A 157 -22.39 20.83 9.53
N ILE A 158 -22.01 19.58 9.76
CA ILE A 158 -21.09 19.19 10.84
C ILE A 158 -19.66 19.64 10.50
N LYS A 159 -19.25 19.53 9.23
CA LYS A 159 -17.94 20.05 8.79
C LYS A 159 -17.84 21.56 9.02
N GLN A 160 -18.84 22.32 8.57
CA GLN A 160 -18.90 23.77 8.80
C GLN A 160 -18.87 24.12 10.28
N TYR A 161 -19.63 23.39 11.11
CA TYR A 161 -19.61 23.60 12.55
C TYR A 161 -18.21 23.39 13.15
N LEU A 162 -17.52 22.30 12.77
CA LEU A 162 -16.16 22.02 13.23
C LEU A 162 -15.16 23.09 12.75
N ASP A 163 -15.28 23.55 11.51
CA ASP A 163 -14.44 24.61 10.95
C ASP A 163 -14.68 25.95 11.68
N ASP A 164 -15.93 26.26 12.03
CA ASP A 164 -16.27 27.46 12.79
C ASP A 164 -15.73 27.43 14.23
N LEU A 165 -15.72 26.26 14.88
CA LEU A 165 -15.08 26.11 16.19
C LEU A 165 -13.58 26.38 16.12
N ILE A 166 -12.91 25.87 15.08
CA ILE A 166 -11.48 26.12 14.85
C ILE A 166 -11.25 27.62 14.57
N LYS A 167 -12.08 28.26 13.72
CA LYS A 167 -12.01 29.71 13.46
C LYS A 167 -12.22 30.55 14.71
N LYS A 168 -13.04 30.08 15.66
CA LYS A 168 -13.26 30.71 16.98
C LYS A 168 -12.12 30.47 17.98
N GLY A 169 -11.05 29.82 17.56
CA GLY A 169 -9.83 29.64 18.36
C GLY A 169 -9.82 28.38 19.23
N ILE A 170 -10.77 27.45 19.05
CA ILE A 170 -10.73 26.17 19.76
C ILE A 170 -9.64 25.28 19.15
N ASP A 171 -8.76 24.76 20.00
CA ASP A 171 -7.72 23.82 19.58
C ASP A 171 -8.34 22.54 19.00
N LYS A 172 -7.91 22.21 17.77
CA LYS A 172 -8.26 20.97 17.08
C LYS A 172 -8.00 19.73 17.94
N LYS A 173 -6.96 19.74 18.77
CA LYS A 173 -6.62 18.61 19.65
C LYS A 173 -7.71 18.38 20.71
N LEU A 174 -8.24 19.44 21.32
CA LEU A 174 -9.33 19.36 22.29
C LEU A 174 -10.61 18.82 21.68
N ILE A 175 -10.94 19.25 20.45
CA ILE A 175 -12.09 18.74 19.70
C ILE A 175 -11.95 17.22 19.47
N ILE A 176 -10.78 16.77 19.01
CA ILE A 176 -10.51 15.35 18.77
C ILE A 176 -10.57 14.54 20.07
N ASP A 177 -10.00 15.05 21.16
CA ASP A 177 -9.97 14.35 22.45
C ASP A 177 -11.38 14.22 23.05
N TYR A 178 -12.22 15.26 22.92
CA TYR A 178 -13.62 15.19 23.32
C TYR A 178 -14.41 14.16 22.51
N LEU A 179 -14.29 14.18 21.17
CA LEU A 179 -14.96 13.22 20.29
C LEU A 179 -14.51 11.77 20.55
N LYS A 180 -13.25 11.55 20.90
CA LYS A 180 -12.73 10.22 21.28
C LYS A 180 -13.29 9.74 22.61
N LYS A 181 -13.43 10.62 23.62
CA LYS A 181 -14.01 10.28 24.93
C LYS A 181 -15.50 9.97 24.85
N LYS A 182 -16.22 10.53 23.88
CA LYS A 182 -17.66 10.34 23.69
C LYS A 182 -18.05 9.05 22.97
N LYS A 183 -17.11 8.18 22.58
CA LYS A 183 -17.42 6.86 22.02
C LYS A 183 -18.01 5.95 23.11
N THR A 184 -19.32 6.03 23.30
CA THR A 184 -20.20 4.96 23.83
C THR A 184 -20.63 4.05 22.71
#